data_AF-A0AAI9DIC1-F1
#
_entry.id   AF-A0AAI9DIC1-F1
#
_cell.length_a   1.000
_cell.length_b   1.000
_cell.length_c   1.000
_cell.angle_alpha   90.00
_cell.angle_beta   90.00
_cell.angle_gamma   90.00
#
_symmetry.space_group_name_H-M   'P 1'
#
loop_
_entity.id
_entity.type
_entity.pdbx_description
1 polymer ?
#
loop_
_entity_poly.entity_id
_entity_poly.type
_entity_poly.pdbx_seq_one_letter_code
_entity_poly.pdbx_strand_id
1 'polypeptide(L)'
;MTRKTLIIGGASGIGFAVARALAARGDSLVIAGRSAQKLDAARRSLATGGASIETAALDISRDAEVAAFAGRLGAVDNIIVTAGSQAPGGALAELDLDAARQAFDTKFWGSINAARRLSGNIAPRGTLTLTSGFLARRAVAGTLVKTTMNAALESAVKVLAKELSPLRINAVSPGLTDTEAYAGMAPAAREKMLNVAAETLPVRAFGRAEDIARGYLFIIDNPFVTGSVVDIEGGALLG
;
A
#
# COMPACT_ATOMS: atom_id res chain seq x y z
N MET A 1 6.50 -7.32 -23.90
CA MET A 1 5.15 -7.76 -23.50
C MET A 1 4.63 -6.78 -22.46
N THR A 2 3.38 -6.36 -22.58
CA THR A 2 2.72 -5.49 -21.60
C THR A 2 2.47 -6.25 -20.31
N ARG A 3 2.90 -5.71 -19.15
CA ARG A 3 2.64 -6.34 -17.85
C ARG A 3 1.22 -6.00 -17.37
N LYS A 4 0.53 -6.96 -16.73
CA LYS A 4 -0.75 -6.74 -16.06
C LYS A 4 -0.54 -6.64 -14.54
N THR A 5 -1.00 -5.55 -13.92
CA THR A 5 -0.83 -5.32 -12.48
C THR A 5 -2.16 -5.03 -11.80
N LEU A 6 -2.46 -5.75 -10.71
CA LEU A 6 -3.56 -5.42 -9.80
C LEU A 6 -3.06 -4.48 -8.71
N ILE A 7 -3.77 -3.37 -8.49
CA ILE A 7 -3.47 -2.41 -7.43
C ILE A 7 -4.69 -2.26 -6.53
N ILE A 8 -4.64 -2.88 -5.35
CA ILE A 8 -5.65 -2.75 -4.30
C ILE A 8 -5.36 -1.49 -3.50
N GLY A 9 -6.27 -0.52 -3.53
CA GLY A 9 -6.04 0.84 -3.04
C GLY A 9 -5.49 1.81 -4.09
N GLY A 10 -5.59 1.47 -5.38
CA GLY A 10 -5.01 2.29 -6.47
C GLY A 10 -5.81 3.53 -6.89
N ALA A 11 -6.89 3.88 -6.18
CA ALA A 11 -7.75 5.01 -6.53
C ALA A 11 -7.34 6.36 -5.91
N SER A 12 -6.38 6.37 -4.99
CA SER A 12 -5.88 7.59 -4.33
C SER A 12 -4.46 7.41 -3.80
N GLY A 13 -3.81 8.51 -3.39
CA GLY A 13 -2.52 8.51 -2.70
C GLY A 13 -1.44 7.71 -3.41
N ILE A 14 -0.69 6.92 -2.64
CA ILE A 14 0.43 6.10 -3.12
C ILE A 14 -0.01 5.12 -4.22
N GLY A 15 -1.13 4.43 -4.03
CA GLY A 15 -1.62 3.46 -5.01
C GLY A 15 -1.95 4.10 -6.36
N PHE A 16 -2.55 5.30 -6.35
CA PHE A 16 -2.81 6.05 -7.57
C PHE A 16 -1.52 6.53 -8.25
N ALA A 17 -0.52 6.97 -7.48
CA ALA A 17 0.77 7.34 -8.04
C ALA A 17 1.48 6.15 -8.70
N VAL A 18 1.38 4.95 -8.12
CA VAL A 18 1.87 3.71 -8.73
C VAL A 18 1.09 3.38 -10.01
N ALA A 19 -0.24 3.45 -9.96
CA ALA A 19 -1.09 3.22 -11.12
C ALA A 19 -0.75 4.17 -12.27
N ARG A 20 -0.56 5.46 -11.99
CA ARG A 20 -0.16 6.46 -12.99
C ARG A 20 1.20 6.16 -13.60
N ALA A 21 2.17 5.76 -12.78
CA ALA A 21 3.51 5.45 -13.28
C ALA A 21 3.54 4.19 -14.16
N LEU A 22 2.75 3.17 -13.82
CA LEU A 22 2.62 1.96 -14.65
C LEU A 22 1.79 2.23 -15.92
N ALA A 23 0.70 2.98 -15.84
CA ALA A 23 -0.09 3.39 -17.00
C ALA A 23 0.75 4.19 -18.01
N ALA A 24 1.63 5.08 -17.53
CA ALA A 24 2.56 5.82 -18.38
C ALA A 24 3.59 4.92 -19.11
N ARG A 25 3.81 3.68 -18.63
CA ARG A 25 4.63 2.66 -19.32
C ARG A 25 3.84 1.81 -20.32
N GLY A 26 2.53 2.03 -20.42
CA GLY A 26 1.62 1.23 -21.24
C GLY A 26 1.18 -0.09 -20.60
N ASP A 27 1.44 -0.29 -19.30
CA ASP A 27 1.03 -1.50 -18.57
C ASP A 27 -0.51 -1.59 -18.46
N SER A 28 -1.04 -2.82 -18.42
CA SER A 28 -2.46 -3.06 -18.17
C SER A 28 -2.73 -3.11 -16.68
N LEU A 29 -3.75 -2.40 -16.20
CA LEU A 29 -4.02 -2.25 -14.77
C LEU A 29 -5.42 -2.72 -14.42
N VAL A 30 -5.53 -3.38 -13.27
CA VAL A 30 -6.79 -3.55 -12.54
C VAL A 30 -6.66 -2.75 -11.25
N ILE A 31 -7.49 -1.73 -11.08
CA ILE A 31 -7.49 -0.93 -9.85
C ILE A 31 -8.67 -1.35 -8.99
N ALA A 32 -8.39 -1.77 -7.76
CA ALA A 32 -9.41 -2.28 -6.85
C ALA A 32 -9.55 -1.40 -5.60
N GLY A 33 -10.76 -1.30 -5.07
CA GLY A 33 -11.06 -0.57 -3.84
C GLY A 33 -12.55 -0.51 -3.54
N ARG A 34 -12.92 0.09 -2.41
CA ARG A 34 -14.32 0.09 -1.93
C ARG A 34 -15.22 1.12 -2.60
N SER A 35 -14.66 2.27 -3.00
CA SER A 35 -15.44 3.39 -3.53
C SER A 35 -15.48 3.37 -5.06
N ALA A 36 -16.63 2.98 -5.63
CA ALA A 36 -16.87 3.02 -7.07
C ALA A 36 -16.60 4.42 -7.67
N GLN A 37 -17.04 5.48 -6.98
CA GLN A 37 -16.82 6.85 -7.41
C GLN A 37 -15.32 7.21 -7.54
N LYS A 38 -14.50 6.84 -6.54
CA LYS A 38 -13.05 7.08 -6.59
C LYS A 38 -12.39 6.24 -7.69
N LEU A 39 -12.83 5.00 -7.88
CA LEU A 39 -12.35 4.12 -8.94
C LEU A 39 -12.63 4.71 -10.34
N ASP A 40 -13.84 5.21 -10.57
CA ASP A 40 -14.21 5.84 -11.84
C ASP A 40 -13.43 7.12 -12.12
N ALA A 41 -13.24 7.96 -11.09
CA ALA A 41 -12.40 9.14 -11.20
C ALA A 41 -10.96 8.77 -11.55
N ALA A 42 -10.37 7.81 -10.84
CA ALA A 42 -9.01 7.34 -11.09
C ALA A 42 -8.87 6.75 -12.50
N ARG A 43 -9.81 5.91 -12.94
CA ARG A 43 -9.81 5.34 -14.29
C ARG A 43 -9.82 6.42 -15.37
N ARG A 44 -10.66 7.46 -15.24
CA ARG A 44 -10.69 8.58 -16.19
C ARG A 44 -9.37 9.34 -16.22
N SER A 45 -8.77 9.62 -15.07
CA SER A 45 -7.48 10.31 -14.99
C SER A 45 -6.31 9.49 -15.54
N LEU A 46 -6.41 8.16 -15.52
CA LEU A 46 -5.38 7.24 -15.99
C LEU A 46 -5.57 6.81 -17.46
N ALA A 47 -6.72 7.10 -18.07
CA ALA A 47 -7.06 6.71 -19.44
C ALA A 47 -6.25 7.47 -20.53
N THR A 48 -5.16 8.12 -20.15
CA THR A 48 -4.22 8.81 -21.03
C THR A 48 -3.05 7.88 -21.35
N GLY A 49 -2.72 7.63 -22.62
CA GLY A 49 -1.49 6.94 -23.01
C GLY A 49 -1.60 5.45 -23.39
N GLY A 50 -2.79 4.95 -23.73
CA GLY A 50 -2.96 3.62 -24.36
C GLY A 50 -2.92 2.42 -23.40
N ALA A 51 -2.78 2.64 -22.09
CA ALA A 51 -2.92 1.61 -21.07
C ALA A 51 -4.38 1.11 -20.95
N SER A 52 -4.57 -0.19 -20.78
CA SER A 52 -5.87 -0.77 -20.42
C SER A 52 -6.10 -0.61 -18.92
N ILE A 53 -7.18 0.06 -18.50
CA ILE A 53 -7.49 0.30 -17.09
C ILE A 53 -8.87 -0.27 -16.76
N GLU A 54 -8.88 -1.37 -16.01
CA GLU A 54 -10.07 -1.97 -15.41
C GLU A 54 -10.23 -1.53 -13.94
N THR A 55 -11.46 -1.51 -13.45
CA THR A 55 -11.76 -1.22 -12.04
C THR A 55 -12.54 -2.36 -11.39
N ALA A 56 -12.34 -2.56 -10.09
CA ALA A 56 -13.07 -3.56 -9.32
C ALA A 56 -13.45 -3.05 -7.92
N ALA A 57 -14.74 -3.13 -7.58
CA ALA A 57 -15.16 -3.00 -6.19
C ALA A 57 -14.61 -4.19 -5.39
N LEU A 58 -13.89 -3.92 -4.30
CA LEU A 58 -13.29 -4.95 -3.45
C LEU A 58 -13.01 -4.41 -2.04
N ASP A 59 -13.53 -5.08 -1.02
CA ASP A 59 -13.08 -4.96 0.37
C ASP A 59 -12.23 -6.17 0.77
N ILE A 60 -10.91 -5.96 0.95
CA ILE A 60 -9.99 -7.04 1.31
C ILE A 60 -10.18 -7.58 2.73
N SER A 61 -10.92 -6.89 3.60
CA SER A 61 -11.30 -7.42 4.91
C SER A 61 -12.40 -8.50 4.83
N ARG A 62 -13.04 -8.66 3.66
CA ARG A 62 -14.12 -9.62 3.43
C ARG A 62 -13.61 -10.81 2.60
N ASP A 63 -13.30 -11.93 3.26
CA ASP A 63 -12.77 -13.15 2.60
C ASP A 63 -13.61 -13.61 1.39
N ALA A 64 -14.94 -13.58 1.49
CA ALA A 64 -15.83 -13.96 0.40
C ALA A 64 -15.68 -13.06 -0.85
N GLU A 65 -15.48 -11.74 -0.67
CA GLU A 65 -15.27 -10.82 -1.79
C GLU A 65 -13.92 -11.09 -2.48
N VAL A 66 -12.86 -11.30 -1.69
CA VAL A 66 -11.53 -11.60 -2.25
C VAL A 66 -11.52 -12.95 -2.96
N ALA A 67 -12.18 -13.97 -2.41
CA ALA A 67 -12.31 -15.27 -3.05
C ALA A 67 -13.08 -15.19 -4.39
N ALA A 68 -14.21 -14.47 -4.41
CA ALA A 68 -14.98 -14.25 -5.64
C ALA A 68 -14.18 -13.45 -6.68
N PHE A 69 -13.42 -12.44 -6.23
CA PHE A 69 -12.55 -11.65 -7.11
C PHE A 69 -11.39 -12.48 -7.69
N ALA A 70 -10.74 -13.32 -6.88
CA ALA A 70 -9.68 -14.22 -7.32
C ALA A 70 -10.13 -15.13 -8.48
N GLY A 71 -11.37 -15.65 -8.40
CA GLY A 71 -11.95 -16.52 -9.43
C GLY A 71 -12.18 -15.84 -10.78
N ARG A 72 -12.26 -14.50 -10.84
CA ARG A 72 -12.52 -13.74 -12.07
C ARG A 72 -11.35 -12.86 -12.55
N LEU A 73 -10.32 -12.65 -11.71
CA LEU A 73 -9.18 -11.77 -12.02
C LEU A 73 -8.33 -12.28 -13.20
N GLY A 74 -8.22 -13.60 -13.35
CA GLY A 74 -7.25 -14.23 -14.24
C GLY A 74 -5.81 -14.06 -13.74
N ALA A 75 -4.83 -14.32 -14.61
CA ALA A 75 -3.41 -14.14 -14.27
C ALA A 75 -2.98 -12.67 -14.34
N VAL A 76 -2.10 -12.25 -13.43
CA VAL A 76 -1.46 -10.93 -13.40
C VAL A 76 0.03 -11.08 -13.11
N ASP A 77 0.87 -10.14 -13.55
CA ASP A 77 2.30 -10.15 -13.25
C ASP A 77 2.59 -9.66 -11.84
N ASN A 78 1.82 -8.69 -11.35
CA ASN A 78 2.06 -8.09 -10.03
C ASN A 78 0.75 -7.83 -9.29
N ILE A 79 0.80 -7.95 -7.97
CA ILE A 79 -0.25 -7.48 -7.07
C ILE A 79 0.37 -6.50 -6.08
N ILE A 80 -0.25 -5.34 -5.93
CA ILE A 80 0.16 -4.29 -5.00
C ILE A 80 -0.99 -4.04 -4.05
N VAL A 81 -0.71 -4.03 -2.75
CA VAL A 81 -1.67 -3.67 -1.70
C VAL A 81 -1.24 -2.38 -1.03
N THR A 82 -1.91 -1.29 -1.40
CA THR A 82 -1.82 0.04 -0.75
C THR A 82 -3.04 0.39 0.07
N ALA A 83 -4.07 -0.46 0.04
CA ALA A 83 -5.23 -0.33 0.90
C ALA A 83 -4.81 -0.28 2.36
N GLY A 84 -5.27 0.77 3.05
CA GLY A 84 -5.07 0.96 4.47
C GLY A 84 -6.36 1.44 5.12
N SER A 85 -6.31 1.53 6.44
CA SER A 85 -7.36 2.04 7.30
C SER A 85 -6.92 3.35 7.96
N GLN A 86 -7.91 4.15 8.36
CA GLN A 86 -7.68 5.13 9.42
C GLN A 86 -7.48 4.35 10.72
N ALA A 87 -6.34 4.55 11.37
CA ALA A 87 -6.04 3.92 12.64
C ALA A 87 -6.22 4.95 13.76
N PRO A 88 -6.91 4.60 14.86
CA PRO A 88 -7.00 5.50 16.00
C PRO A 88 -5.60 5.75 16.57
N GLY A 89 -5.38 6.97 17.03
CA GLY A 89 -4.20 7.39 17.77
C GLY A 89 -4.59 8.11 19.06
N GLY A 90 -3.62 8.40 19.91
CA GLY A 90 -3.84 9.04 21.21
C GLY A 90 -3.35 8.21 22.39
N ALA A 91 -3.66 8.64 23.61
CA ALA A 91 -3.22 7.97 24.83
C ALA A 91 -3.79 6.54 24.93
N LEU A 92 -3.00 5.61 25.48
CA LEU A 92 -3.43 4.21 25.62
C LEU A 92 -4.73 4.07 26.42
N ALA A 93 -4.90 4.88 27.47
CA ALA A 93 -6.08 4.86 28.33
C ALA A 93 -7.38 5.27 27.61
N GLU A 94 -7.27 5.98 26.48
CA GLU A 94 -8.40 6.51 25.70
C GLU A 94 -8.61 5.74 24.39
N LEU A 95 -7.86 4.66 24.17
CA LEU A 95 -7.89 3.93 22.91
C LEU A 95 -9.22 3.19 22.73
N ASP A 96 -9.93 3.55 21.66
CA ASP A 96 -11.05 2.76 21.16
C ASP A 96 -10.54 1.43 20.56
N LEU A 97 -10.78 0.34 21.29
CA LEU A 97 -10.33 -1.00 20.90
C LEU A 97 -11.08 -1.55 19.68
N ASP A 98 -12.33 -1.16 19.45
CA ASP A 98 -13.09 -1.67 18.31
C ASP A 98 -12.64 -0.97 17.03
N ALA A 99 -12.40 0.35 17.10
CA ALA A 99 -11.74 1.08 16.01
C ALA A 99 -10.32 0.53 15.74
N ALA A 100 -9.58 0.15 16.78
CA ALA A 100 -8.25 -0.45 16.64
C ALA A 100 -8.30 -1.80 15.92
N ARG A 101 -9.24 -2.69 16.30
CA ARG A 101 -9.47 -3.98 15.64
C ARG A 101 -9.86 -3.80 14.18
N GLN A 102 -10.79 -2.91 13.87
CA GLN A 102 -11.21 -2.64 12.50
C GLN A 102 -10.05 -2.12 11.63
N ALA A 103 -9.19 -1.27 12.20
CA ALA A 103 -8.00 -0.79 11.52
C ALA A 103 -7.04 -1.95 11.19
N PHE A 104 -6.83 -2.86 12.15
CA PHE A 104 -6.00 -4.05 12.00
C PHE A 104 -6.59 -5.05 10.99
N ASP A 105 -7.91 -5.27 11.03
CA ASP A 105 -8.65 -6.13 10.09
C ASP A 105 -8.47 -5.67 8.65
N THR A 106 -8.50 -4.36 8.41
CA THR A 106 -8.32 -3.81 7.07
C THR A 106 -6.86 -3.93 6.61
N LYS A 107 -5.91 -3.41 7.41
CA LYS A 107 -4.53 -3.25 6.95
C LYS A 107 -3.72 -4.53 7.07
N PHE A 108 -3.77 -5.22 8.21
CA PHE A 108 -3.04 -6.45 8.41
C PHE A 108 -3.82 -7.64 7.85
N TRP A 109 -4.97 -8.00 8.45
CA TRP A 109 -5.69 -9.20 8.03
C TRP A 109 -6.19 -9.12 6.59
N GLY A 110 -6.59 -7.94 6.12
CA GLY A 110 -6.94 -7.73 4.72
C GLY A 110 -5.77 -7.96 3.76
N SER A 111 -4.55 -7.53 4.13
CA SER A 111 -3.35 -7.82 3.34
C SER A 111 -3.00 -9.31 3.35
N ILE A 112 -3.13 -9.98 4.50
CA ILE A 112 -2.94 -11.44 4.60
C ILE A 112 -3.99 -12.19 3.78
N ASN A 113 -5.24 -11.74 3.81
CA ASN A 113 -6.33 -12.31 3.02
C ASN A 113 -6.07 -12.13 1.52
N ALA A 114 -5.64 -10.94 1.09
CA ALA A 114 -5.22 -10.70 -0.29
C ALA A 114 -4.06 -11.63 -0.69
N ALA A 115 -3.03 -11.79 0.15
CA ALA A 115 -1.92 -12.71 -0.09
C ALA A 115 -2.40 -14.17 -0.21
N ARG A 116 -3.24 -14.63 0.72
CA ARG A 116 -3.78 -15.99 0.77
C ARG A 116 -4.65 -16.32 -0.44
N ARG A 117 -5.49 -15.38 -0.89
CA ARG A 117 -6.49 -15.63 -1.94
C ARG A 117 -6.03 -15.28 -3.35
N LEU A 118 -5.11 -14.33 -3.50
CA LEU A 118 -4.72 -13.80 -4.82
C LEU A 118 -3.29 -14.20 -5.23
N SER A 119 -2.47 -14.78 -4.35
CA SER A 119 -1.10 -15.19 -4.73
C SER A 119 -1.07 -16.18 -5.90
N GLY A 120 -2.06 -17.07 -6.00
CA GLY A 120 -2.21 -18.01 -7.11
C GLY A 120 -2.53 -17.36 -8.46
N ASN A 121 -2.96 -16.09 -8.47
CA ASN A 121 -3.16 -15.31 -9.70
C ASN A 121 -1.86 -14.68 -10.21
N ILE A 122 -0.78 -14.69 -9.42
CA ILE A 122 0.48 -14.04 -9.79
C ILE A 122 1.29 -14.96 -10.70
N ALA A 123 1.65 -14.47 -11.88
CA ALA A 123 2.46 -15.18 -12.84
C ALA A 123 3.86 -15.50 -12.28
N PRO A 124 4.54 -16.54 -12.79
CA PRO A 124 5.91 -16.84 -12.40
C PRO A 124 6.81 -15.62 -12.49
N ARG A 125 7.68 -15.43 -11.49
CA ARG A 125 8.59 -14.26 -11.35
C ARG A 125 7.91 -12.91 -11.03
N GLY A 126 6.58 -12.90 -10.95
CA GLY A 126 5.80 -11.78 -10.45
C GLY A 126 6.06 -11.47 -8.97
N THR A 127 5.39 -10.43 -8.46
CA THR A 127 5.53 -10.01 -7.05
C THR A 127 4.21 -9.63 -6.42
N LEU A 128 4.03 -10.01 -5.15
CA LEU A 128 3.10 -9.37 -4.24
C LEU A 128 3.86 -8.32 -3.43
N THR A 129 3.45 -7.06 -3.50
CA THR A 129 4.08 -5.98 -2.76
C THR A 129 3.08 -5.30 -1.84
N LEU A 130 3.35 -5.32 -0.54
CA LEU A 130 2.51 -4.73 0.50
C LEU A 130 3.00 -3.33 0.88
N THR A 131 2.14 -2.53 1.53
CA THR A 131 2.54 -1.24 2.10
C THR A 131 2.60 -1.31 3.62
N SER A 132 3.80 -1.23 4.20
CA SER A 132 3.98 -1.03 5.64
C SER A 132 3.95 0.48 5.97
N GLY A 133 5.01 0.99 6.58
CA GLY A 133 5.22 2.37 6.98
C GLY A 133 6.32 2.46 8.04
N PHE A 134 7.11 3.53 8.03
CA PHE A 134 8.27 3.73 8.90
C PHE A 134 7.97 3.58 10.41
N LEU A 135 6.72 3.79 10.83
CA LEU A 135 6.25 3.52 12.19
C LEU A 135 6.37 2.05 12.61
N ALA A 136 6.57 1.09 11.69
CA ALA A 136 6.97 -0.27 12.05
C ALA A 136 8.24 -0.31 12.92
N ARG A 137 9.13 0.67 12.74
CA ARG A 137 10.47 0.71 13.32
C ARG A 137 10.79 2.02 14.06
N ARG A 138 9.94 3.05 13.94
CA ARG A 138 10.06 4.28 14.72
C ARG A 138 9.03 4.32 15.86
N ALA A 139 9.51 4.48 17.08
CA ALA A 139 8.66 4.63 18.26
C ALA A 139 8.13 6.07 18.36
N VAL A 140 6.81 6.24 18.28
CA VAL A 140 6.13 7.54 18.47
C VAL A 140 4.95 7.36 19.42
N ALA A 141 4.91 8.15 20.49
CA ALA A 141 3.82 8.11 21.45
C ALA A 141 2.47 8.34 20.75
N GLY A 142 1.45 7.59 21.19
CA GLY A 142 0.09 7.69 20.64
C GLY A 142 -0.12 7.04 19.26
N THR A 143 0.84 6.26 18.76
CA THR A 143 0.72 5.57 17.45
C THR A 143 0.59 4.05 17.55
N LEU A 144 0.26 3.50 18.73
CA LEU A 144 0.31 2.07 19.04
C LEU A 144 -0.30 1.18 17.94
N VAL A 145 -1.54 1.46 17.53
CA VAL A 145 -2.26 0.66 16.53
C VAL A 145 -1.54 0.70 15.19
N LYS A 146 -1.15 1.90 14.72
CA LYS A 146 -0.46 2.08 13.44
C LYS A 146 0.93 1.45 13.44
N THR A 147 1.66 1.56 14.53
CA THR A 147 2.99 0.98 14.71
C THR A 147 2.94 -0.55 14.68
N THR A 148 2.09 -1.14 15.51
CA THR A 148 1.99 -2.60 15.65
C THR A 148 1.48 -3.28 14.37
N MET A 149 0.49 -2.71 13.68
CA MET A 149 0.01 -3.29 12.41
C MET A 149 1.06 -3.23 11.29
N ASN A 150 1.87 -2.16 11.24
CA ASN A 150 2.96 -2.08 10.26
C ASN A 150 4.10 -3.07 10.59
N ALA A 151 4.48 -3.19 11.86
CA ALA A 151 5.49 -4.14 12.29
C ALA A 151 5.07 -5.60 12.03
N ALA A 152 3.81 -5.94 12.33
CA ALA A 152 3.25 -7.26 12.02
C ALA A 152 3.31 -7.56 10.52
N LEU A 153 2.99 -6.58 9.67
CA LEU A 153 3.03 -6.72 8.22
C LEU A 153 4.45 -6.92 7.69
N GLU A 154 5.44 -6.17 8.19
CA GLU A 154 6.85 -6.36 7.81
C GLU A 154 7.38 -7.74 8.22
N SER A 155 6.96 -8.27 9.36
CA SER A 155 7.30 -9.63 9.78
C SER A 155 6.66 -10.67 8.87
N ALA A 156 5.37 -10.49 8.52
CA ALA A 156 4.64 -11.39 7.64
C ALA A 156 5.27 -11.48 6.23
N VAL A 157 5.79 -10.37 5.69
CA VAL A 157 6.49 -10.38 4.38
C VAL A 157 7.61 -11.41 4.33
N LYS A 158 8.43 -11.52 5.39
CA LYS A 158 9.56 -12.46 5.43
C LYS A 158 9.10 -13.90 5.46
N VAL A 159 8.07 -14.19 6.25
CA VAL A 159 7.48 -15.54 6.36
C VAL A 159 6.84 -15.93 5.03
N LEU A 160 6.00 -15.06 4.46
CA LEU A 160 5.30 -15.31 3.19
C LEU A 160 6.27 -15.45 2.01
N ALA A 161 7.37 -14.68 1.98
CA ALA A 161 8.40 -14.85 0.94
C ALA A 161 9.04 -16.25 0.97
N LYS A 162 9.13 -16.87 2.15
CA LYS A 162 9.64 -18.23 2.29
C LYS A 162 8.59 -19.28 1.94
N GLU A 163 7.37 -19.11 2.45
CA GLU A 163 6.26 -20.06 2.26
C GLU A 163 5.74 -20.10 0.82
N LEU A 164 5.71 -18.95 0.14
CA LEU A 164 5.16 -18.82 -1.21
C LEU A 164 6.24 -18.90 -2.30
N SER A 165 7.49 -19.22 -1.96
CA SER A 165 8.57 -19.41 -2.93
C SER A 165 8.15 -20.36 -4.06
N PRO A 166 8.38 -20.04 -5.35
CA PRO A 166 9.27 -18.98 -5.86
C PRO A 166 8.61 -17.61 -6.06
N LEU A 167 7.38 -17.39 -5.60
CA LEU A 167 6.73 -16.08 -5.66
C LEU A 167 7.50 -15.06 -4.82
N ARG A 168 7.69 -13.84 -5.35
CA ARG A 168 8.35 -12.75 -4.62
C ARG A 168 7.33 -12.01 -3.77
N ILE A 169 7.65 -11.84 -2.49
CA ILE A 169 6.82 -11.08 -1.54
C ILE A 169 7.68 -9.98 -0.94
N ASN A 170 7.22 -8.74 -0.98
CA ASN A 170 7.97 -7.57 -0.51
C ASN A 170 7.07 -6.55 0.17
N ALA A 171 7.66 -5.56 0.81
CA ALA A 171 6.96 -4.36 1.24
C ALA A 171 7.69 -3.07 0.83
N VAL A 172 6.92 -2.00 0.65
CA VAL A 172 7.41 -0.63 0.67
C VAL A 172 7.00 0.01 2.00
N SER A 173 7.96 0.62 2.68
CA SER A 173 7.81 1.31 3.96
C SER A 173 7.93 2.82 3.75
N PRO A 174 6.80 3.53 3.54
CA PRO A 174 6.81 4.97 3.38
C PRO A 174 7.03 5.71 4.70
N GLY A 175 7.70 6.86 4.63
CA GLY A 175 7.74 7.88 5.68
C GLY A 175 6.47 8.73 5.73
N LEU A 176 6.60 9.94 6.28
CA LEU A 176 5.49 10.90 6.23
C LEU A 176 5.28 11.38 4.79
N THR A 177 4.17 11.01 4.16
CA THR A 177 3.85 11.30 2.76
C THR A 177 2.58 12.13 2.62
N ASP A 178 2.65 13.24 1.89
CA ASP A 178 1.52 14.12 1.59
C ASP A 178 0.49 13.41 0.69
N THR A 179 -0.56 12.87 1.31
CA THR A 179 -1.63 12.11 0.64
C THR A 179 -2.98 12.36 1.33
N GLU A 180 -4.05 11.84 0.73
CA GLU A 180 -5.41 11.84 1.27
C GLU A 180 -5.56 10.97 2.52
N ALA A 181 -4.53 10.19 2.90
CA ALA A 181 -4.53 9.45 4.16
C ALA A 181 -4.74 10.35 5.39
N TYR A 182 -4.38 11.63 5.29
CA TYR A 182 -4.53 12.64 6.34
C TYR A 182 -5.73 13.57 6.14
N ALA A 183 -6.67 13.23 5.24
CA ALA A 183 -7.83 14.08 4.94
C ALA A 183 -8.80 14.25 6.12
N GLY A 184 -8.75 13.37 7.13
CA GLY A 184 -9.53 13.51 8.38
C GLY A 184 -8.91 14.46 9.41
N MET A 185 -7.68 14.93 9.20
CA MET A 185 -7.06 15.92 10.08
C MET A 185 -7.55 17.33 9.75
N ALA A 186 -7.59 18.19 10.76
CA ALA A 186 -7.76 19.63 10.53
C ALA A 186 -6.64 20.16 9.60
N PRO A 187 -6.94 21.02 8.61
CA PRO A 187 -5.95 21.48 7.63
C PRO A 187 -4.66 22.04 8.26
N ALA A 188 -4.79 22.90 9.27
CA ALA A 188 -3.64 23.48 9.98
C ALA A 188 -2.79 22.43 10.72
N ALA A 189 -3.42 21.39 11.28
CA ALA A 189 -2.70 20.30 11.95
C ALA A 189 -1.93 19.43 10.94
N ARG A 190 -2.55 19.16 9.78
CA ARG A 190 -1.92 18.44 8.67
C ARG A 190 -0.72 19.21 8.12
N GLU A 191 -0.88 20.50 7.85
CA GLU A 191 0.19 21.38 7.36
C GLU A 191 1.35 21.43 8.37
N LYS A 192 1.05 21.67 9.65
CA LYS A 192 2.07 21.67 10.71
C LYS A 192 2.84 20.36 10.74
N MET A 193 2.16 19.22 10.69
CA MET A 193 2.80 17.89 10.69
C MET A 193 3.74 17.71 9.50
N LEU A 194 3.33 18.14 8.29
CA LEU A 194 4.15 18.07 7.09
C LEU A 194 5.36 19.01 7.17
N ASN A 195 5.17 20.25 7.65
CA ASN A 195 6.24 21.23 7.80
C ASN A 195 7.28 20.77 8.82
N VAL A 196 6.86 20.19 9.96
CA VAL A 196 7.78 19.60 10.93
C VAL A 196 8.64 18.51 10.28
N ALA A 197 8.08 17.65 9.43
CA ALA A 197 8.89 16.67 8.71
C ALA A 197 9.86 17.32 7.71
N ALA A 198 9.41 18.34 6.96
CA ALA A 198 10.30 19.09 6.07
C ALA A 198 11.45 19.79 6.82
N GLU A 199 11.23 20.21 8.06
CA GLU A 199 12.26 20.85 8.88
C GLU A 199 13.18 19.83 9.56
N THR A 200 12.69 18.65 9.95
CA THR A 200 13.43 17.74 10.84
C THR A 200 14.03 16.51 10.15
N LEU A 201 13.48 16.08 9.01
CA LEU A 201 14.02 14.93 8.29
C LEU A 201 15.37 15.25 7.65
N PRO A 202 16.31 14.30 7.59
CA PRO A 202 17.59 14.47 6.89
C PRO A 202 17.47 15.01 5.46
N VAL A 203 16.46 14.57 4.71
CA VAL A 203 16.21 15.06 3.34
C VAL A 203 15.56 16.45 3.27
N ARG A 204 15.19 17.03 4.42
CA ARG A 204 14.53 18.34 4.57
C ARG A 204 13.26 18.51 3.71
N ALA A 205 12.50 17.44 3.59
CA ALA A 205 11.24 17.39 2.86
C ALA A 205 10.34 16.27 3.41
N PHE A 206 9.02 16.43 3.29
CA PHE A 206 8.09 15.31 3.40
C PHE A 206 7.92 14.61 2.05
N GLY A 207 7.56 13.33 2.06
CA GLY A 207 7.43 12.55 0.84
C GLY A 207 6.22 12.93 0.00
N ARG A 208 6.32 12.77 -1.32
CA ARG A 208 5.19 12.78 -2.25
C ARG A 208 4.80 11.35 -2.61
N ALA A 209 3.56 11.13 -3.05
CA ALA A 209 3.08 9.81 -3.45
C ALA A 209 3.96 9.21 -4.58
N GLU A 210 4.47 10.08 -5.45
CA GLU A 210 5.38 9.79 -6.55
C GLU A 210 6.73 9.24 -6.08
N ASP A 211 7.25 9.76 -4.97
CA ASP A 211 8.52 9.27 -4.39
C ASP A 211 8.35 7.83 -3.93
N ILE A 212 7.23 7.54 -3.26
CA ILE A 212 6.91 6.19 -2.78
C ILE A 212 6.65 5.23 -3.96
N ALA A 213 5.99 5.71 -5.02
CA ALA A 213 5.68 4.91 -6.20
C ALA A 213 6.95 4.32 -6.86
N ARG A 214 8.07 5.05 -6.82
CA ARG A 214 9.38 4.58 -7.34
C ARG A 214 9.87 3.31 -6.63
N GLY A 215 9.53 3.12 -5.36
CA GLY A 215 9.84 1.88 -4.62
C GLY A 215 9.14 0.65 -5.18
N TYR A 216 7.86 0.80 -5.53
CA TYR A 216 7.10 -0.28 -6.15
C TYR A 216 7.66 -0.63 -7.53
N LEU A 217 8.00 0.38 -8.33
CA LEU A 217 8.61 0.16 -9.64
C LEU A 217 9.96 -0.55 -9.52
N PHE A 218 10.80 -0.15 -8.55
CA PHE A 218 12.06 -0.84 -8.25
C PHE A 218 11.83 -2.33 -7.96
N ILE A 219 10.88 -2.67 -7.09
CA ILE A 219 10.56 -4.07 -6.75
C ILE A 219 10.02 -4.83 -7.97
N ILE A 220 9.16 -4.20 -8.78
CA ILE A 220 8.59 -4.79 -9.99
C ILE A 220 9.68 -5.06 -11.04
N ASP A 221 10.62 -4.13 -11.21
CA ASP A 221 11.67 -4.19 -12.23
C ASP A 221 12.89 -5.02 -11.79
N ASN A 222 13.02 -5.34 -10.50
CA ASN A 222 14.12 -6.13 -9.97
C ASN A 222 13.67 -7.54 -9.55
N PRO A 223 13.87 -8.57 -10.39
CA PRO A 223 13.45 -9.94 -10.08
C PRO A 223 14.26 -10.61 -8.96
N PHE A 224 15.33 -9.97 -8.47
CA PHE A 224 16.15 -10.49 -7.38
C PHE A 224 15.68 -10.01 -5.99
N VAL A 225 14.66 -9.15 -5.94
CA VAL A 225 14.11 -8.62 -4.68
C VAL A 225 12.94 -9.49 -4.19
N THR A 226 13.14 -10.15 -3.04
CA THR A 226 12.12 -10.88 -2.28
C THR A 226 12.41 -10.79 -0.78
N GLY A 227 11.39 -10.95 0.06
CA GLY A 227 11.46 -10.86 1.53
C GLY A 227 11.93 -9.50 2.07
N SER A 228 11.97 -8.49 1.20
CA SER A 228 12.60 -7.21 1.48
C SER A 228 11.57 -6.17 1.89
N VAL A 229 11.98 -5.26 2.78
CA VAL A 229 11.25 -4.02 3.10
C VAL A 229 12.06 -2.87 2.52
N VAL A 230 11.50 -2.15 1.56
CA VAL A 230 12.14 -1.01 0.89
C VAL A 230 11.70 0.27 1.58
N ASP A 231 12.64 0.93 2.25
CA ASP A 231 12.41 2.18 2.98
C ASP A 231 12.43 3.40 2.05
N ILE A 232 11.37 4.20 2.10
CA ILE A 232 11.28 5.50 1.40
C ILE A 232 10.72 6.51 2.38
N GLU A 233 11.57 6.95 3.30
CA GLU A 233 11.14 7.63 4.51
C GLU A 233 11.93 8.90 4.86
N GLY A 234 12.85 9.32 3.98
CA GLY A 234 13.55 10.59 4.11
C GLY A 234 14.55 10.67 5.26
N GLY A 235 14.98 9.53 5.81
CA GLY A 235 15.88 9.42 6.96
C GLY A 235 15.19 9.54 8.32
N ALA A 236 13.86 9.43 8.37
CA ALA A 236 13.06 9.31 9.59
C ALA A 236 13.49 8.18 10.55
N LEU A 237 14.20 7.15 10.09
CA LEU A 237 14.72 6.04 10.91
C LEU A 237 16.14 6.27 11.46
N LEU A 238 16.82 7.35 11.08
CA LEU A 238 18.20 7.63 11.50
C LEU A 238 18.30 8.30 12.88
N GLY A 239 17.18 8.58 13.55
CA GLY A 239 17.14 9.26 14.85
C GLY A 239 15.97 8.86 15.72
#